data_AF-A0A0T6DTJ0-F1
#
_entry.id   AF-A0A0T6DTJ0-F1
#
_cell.length_a   1.000
_cell.length_b   1.000
_cell.length_c   1.000
_cell.angle_alpha   90.00
_cell.angle_beta   90.00
_cell.angle_gamma   90.00
#
_symmetry.space_group_name_H-M   'P 1'
#
loop_
_entity.id
_entity.type
_entity.pdbx_description
1 polymer ?
#
loop_
_entity_poly.entity_id
_entity_poly.type
_entity_poly.pdbx_seq_one_letter_code
_entity_poly.pdbx_strand_id
1 'polypeptide(L)'
;MTLVDQYLRMADLANQPERKAKTYTTRSGQQRTVTAKAATRGITGFSAKHIYHLINEGKFPAPVKIGRASLWRLSDINAWLASHATTTSEV
;
A
#
# COMPACT_ATOMS: atom_id res chain seq x y z
N MET A 1 13.42 -1.54 -27.04
CA MET A 1 12.31 -0.94 -26.27
C MET A 1 12.67 -1.00 -24.79
N THR A 2 12.93 0.14 -24.15
CA THR A 2 13.21 0.19 -22.71
C THR A 2 11.92 -0.12 -21.96
N LEU A 3 11.81 -1.29 -21.32
CA LEU A 3 10.70 -1.56 -20.40
C LEU A 3 10.83 -0.54 -19.25
N VAL A 4 9.90 0.43 -19.21
CA VAL A 4 9.80 1.36 -18.08
C VAL A 4 9.22 0.55 -16.92
N ASP A 5 10.11 -0.02 -16.11
CA ASP A 5 9.74 -0.72 -14.89
C ASP A 5 8.98 0.27 -14.00
N GLN A 6 7.67 0.02 -13.80
CA GLN A 6 6.80 0.93 -13.08
C GLN A 6 7.07 0.85 -11.58
N TYR A 7 7.16 2.01 -10.93
CA TYR A 7 7.31 2.11 -9.48
C TYR A 7 5.95 2.34 -8.82
N LEU A 8 5.61 1.43 -7.92
CA LEU A 8 4.40 1.47 -7.11
C LEU A 8 4.68 2.14 -5.77
N ARG A 9 3.70 2.89 -5.26
CA ARG A 9 3.70 3.38 -3.89
C ARG A 9 2.83 2.48 -3.03
N MET A 10 2.91 2.71 -1.72
CA MET A 10 2.05 2.04 -0.74
C MET A 10 0.56 2.14 -1.09
N ALA A 11 0.14 3.25 -1.72
CA ALA A 11 -1.24 3.46 -2.12
C ALA A 11 -1.71 2.55 -3.26
N ASP A 12 -0.80 2.10 -4.12
CA ASP A 12 -1.10 1.19 -5.23
C ASP A 12 -1.10 -0.28 -4.75
N LEU A 13 -0.30 -0.58 -3.73
CA LEU A 13 -0.20 -1.93 -3.16
C LEU A 13 -1.33 -2.23 -2.18
N ALA A 14 -1.61 -1.31 -1.25
CA ALA A 14 -2.47 -1.57 -0.12
C ALA A 14 -3.94 -1.23 -0.39
N ASN A 15 -4.84 -2.06 0.14
CA ASN A 15 -6.23 -1.70 0.29
C ASN A 15 -6.38 -0.57 1.31
N GLN A 16 -6.99 0.53 0.88
CA GLN A 16 -7.28 1.68 1.71
C GLN A 16 -8.78 1.67 2.00
N PRO A 17 -9.20 1.48 3.27
CA PRO A 17 -10.62 1.56 3.61
C PRO A 17 -11.11 2.99 3.42
N GLU A 18 -12.41 3.14 3.18
CA GLU A 18 -13.05 4.45 3.13
C GLU A 18 -12.77 5.22 4.43
N ARG A 19 -12.18 6.41 4.31
CA ARG A 19 -12.10 7.37 5.41
C ARG A 19 -13.18 8.40 5.20
N LYS A 20 -14.29 8.27 5.93
CA LYS A 20 -15.34 9.29 6.01
C LYS A 20 -14.75 10.57 6.60
N ALA A 21 -15.14 11.72 6.04
CA ALA A 21 -14.77 13.01 6.61
C ALA A 21 -15.26 13.11 8.05
N LYS A 22 -14.36 13.52 8.95
CA LYS A 22 -14.73 13.87 10.32
C LYS A 22 -14.48 15.35 10.52
N THR A 23 -15.53 16.03 10.93
CA THR A 23 -15.53 17.45 11.21
C THR A 23 -15.26 17.63 12.69
N TYR A 24 -14.26 18.45 13.02
CA TYR A 24 -13.96 18.81 14.40
C TYR A 24 -14.13 20.31 14.57
N THR A 25 -14.91 20.69 15.58
CA THR A 25 -15.01 22.08 16.02
C THR A 25 -13.87 22.33 17.01
N THR A 26 -13.00 23.29 16.70
CA THR A 26 -11.95 23.71 17.63
C THR A 26 -12.57 24.46 18.81
N ARG A 27 -11.80 24.61 19.89
CA ARG A 27 -12.19 25.41 21.07
C ARG A 27 -12.51 26.88 20.75
N SER A 28 -12.01 27.40 19.62
CA SER A 28 -12.26 28.75 19.10
C SER A 28 -13.49 28.83 18.17
N GLY A 29 -14.24 27.75 17.99
CA GLY A 29 -15.39 27.70 17.07
C GLY A 29 -15.01 27.51 15.59
N GLN A 30 -13.72 27.36 15.26
CA GLN A 30 -13.31 27.08 13.89
C GLN A 30 -13.55 25.61 13.54
N GLN A 31 -14.21 25.38 12.42
CA GLN A 31 -14.43 24.04 11.91
C GLN A 31 -13.20 23.59 11.11
N ARG A 32 -12.59 22.45 11.49
CA ARG A 32 -11.58 21.77 10.68
C ARG A 32 -12.17 20.52 10.04
N THR A 33 -12.06 20.43 8.73
CA THR A 33 -12.47 19.26 7.95
C THR A 33 -11.27 18.34 7.74
N VAL A 34 -11.40 17.08 8.17
CA VAL A 34 -10.47 16.03 7.76
C VAL A 34 -10.91 15.52 6.38
N THR A 35 -10.01 15.57 5.39
CA THR A 35 -10.26 15.16 4.00
C THR A 35 -10.80 13.73 3.93
N ALA A 36 -11.95 13.55 3.28
CA ALA A 36 -12.49 12.23 2.96
C ALA A 36 -11.65 11.55 1.87
N LYS A 37 -11.46 10.23 1.99
CA LYS A 37 -10.84 9.42 0.94
C LYS A 37 -11.69 8.18 0.66
N ALA A 38 -12.06 8.00 -0.61
CA ALA A 38 -12.79 6.82 -1.06
C ALA A 38 -11.96 5.55 -0.90
N ALA A 39 -12.63 4.40 -0.76
CA ALA A 39 -11.94 3.12 -0.69
C ALA A 39 -11.17 2.85 -1.98
N THR A 40 -9.90 2.43 -1.87
CA THR A 40 -9.07 2.09 -3.03
C THR A 40 -8.57 0.66 -2.86
N ARG A 41 -8.82 -0.19 -3.86
CA ARG A 41 -8.38 -1.58 -3.87
C ARG A 41 -6.97 -1.66 -4.46
N GLY A 42 -5.98 -1.95 -3.61
CA GLY A 42 -4.61 -2.20 -4.05
C GLY A 42 -4.41 -3.63 -4.57
N ILE A 43 -3.25 -3.85 -5.19
CA ILE A 43 -2.90 -5.11 -5.87
C ILE A 43 -2.85 -6.31 -4.91
N THR A 44 -2.43 -6.10 -3.66
CA THR A 44 -2.14 -7.21 -2.72
C THR A 44 -3.31 -7.60 -1.83
N GLY A 45 -4.44 -6.89 -1.90
CA GLY A 45 -5.60 -7.11 -1.02
C GLY A 45 -5.38 -6.80 0.47
N PHE A 46 -4.14 -6.60 0.90
CA PHE A 46 -3.76 -6.35 2.29
C PHE A 46 -3.86 -4.87 2.66
N SER A 47 -4.06 -4.58 3.95
CA SER A 47 -3.96 -3.21 4.46
C SER A 47 -2.51 -2.75 4.51
N ALA A 48 -2.30 -1.43 4.50
CA ALA A 48 -0.94 -0.87 4.53
C ALA A 48 -0.15 -1.33 5.77
N LYS A 49 -0.83 -1.43 6.93
CA LYS A 49 -0.23 -1.92 8.17
C LYS A 49 0.27 -3.36 8.02
N HIS A 50 -0.52 -4.22 7.38
CA HIS A 50 -0.16 -5.62 7.19
C HIS A 50 1.03 -5.77 6.24
N ILE A 51 1.09 -4.97 5.17
CA ILE A 51 2.26 -4.97 4.28
C ILE A 51 3.54 -4.57 5.03
N TYR A 52 3.51 -3.53 5.87
CA TYR A 52 4.66 -3.19 6.71
C TYR A 52 5.04 -4.30 7.69
N HIS A 53 4.06 -5.02 8.22
CA HIS A 53 4.30 -6.18 9.06
C HIS A 53 5.02 -7.29 8.28
N LEU A 54 4.56 -7.64 7.08
CA LEU A 54 5.21 -8.63 6.22
C LEU A 54 6.63 -8.21 5.79
N ILE A 55 6.85 -6.92 5.56
CA ILE A 55 8.20 -6.38 5.29
C ILE A 55 9.10 -6.59 6.51
N ASN A 56 8.60 -6.34 7.72
CA ASN A 56 9.37 -6.56 8.95
C ASN A 56 9.65 -8.05 9.20
N GLU A 57 8.77 -8.94 8.77
CA GLU A 57 8.98 -10.39 8.81
C GLU A 57 9.87 -10.90 7.65
N GLY A 58 10.26 -10.06 6.70
CA GLY A 58 11.01 -10.45 5.51
C GLY A 58 10.21 -11.26 4.49
N LYS A 59 8.88 -11.33 4.65
CA LYS A 59 7.96 -12.07 3.77
C LYS A 59 7.42 -11.26 2.61
N PHE A 60 7.76 -9.98 2.50
CA PHE A 60 7.32 -9.09 1.42
C PHE A 60 8.52 -8.33 0.84
N PRO A 61 8.55 -8.03 -0.47
CA PRO A 61 9.63 -7.29 -1.09
C PRO A 61 9.91 -5.96 -0.39
N ALA A 62 11.19 -5.70 -0.12
CA ALA A 62 11.62 -4.48 0.55
C ALA A 62 11.38 -3.25 -0.35
N PRO A 63 10.97 -2.11 0.23
CA PRO A 63 10.84 -0.87 -0.53
C PRO A 63 12.21 -0.34 -0.98
N VAL A 64 12.28 0.08 -2.23
CA VAL A 64 13.35 0.92 -2.77
C VAL A 64 13.12 2.35 -2.28
N LYS A 65 14.08 2.91 -1.54
CA LYS A 65 14.02 4.31 -1.09
C LYS A 65 14.53 5.25 -2.18
N ILE A 66 13.66 6.14 -2.64
CA ILE A 66 14.02 7.26 -3.52
C ILE A 66 13.68 8.55 -2.79
N GLY A 67 14.71 9.18 -2.20
CA GLY A 67 14.57 10.35 -1.33
C GLY A 67 13.72 10.03 -0.10
N ARG A 68 12.59 10.75 0.06
CA ARG A 68 11.64 10.56 1.17
C ARG A 68 10.55 9.52 0.86
N ALA A 69 10.53 8.99 -0.36
CA ALA A 69 9.52 8.04 -0.80
C ALA A 69 10.03 6.60 -0.73
N SER A 70 9.19 5.73 -0.18
CA SER A 70 9.33 4.28 -0.30
C SER A 70 8.54 3.80 -1.51
N LEU A 71 9.21 3.14 -2.44
CA LEU A 71 8.66 2.67 -3.72
C LEU A 71 8.93 1.17 -3.89
N TRP A 72 8.11 0.50 -4.67
CA TRP A 72 8.27 -0.91 -5.01
C TRP A 72 8.31 -1.06 -6.52
N ARG A 73 9.12 -1.96 -7.05
CA ARG A 73 9.08 -2.29 -8.46
C ARG A 73 7.89 -3.19 -8.74
N LEU A 74 7.12 -2.89 -9.78
CA LEU A 74 6.02 -3.74 -10.21
C LEU A 74 6.50 -5.18 -10.48
N SER A 75 7.68 -5.34 -11.07
CA SER A 75 8.30 -6.64 -11.37
C SER A 75 8.57 -7.47 -10.10
N ASP A 76 9.10 -6.84 -9.04
CA ASP A 76 9.37 -7.53 -7.77
C ASP A 76 8.07 -8.00 -7.11
N ILE A 77 7.03 -7.16 -7.14
CA ILE A 77 5.71 -7.50 -6.59
C ILE A 77 5.06 -8.63 -7.38
N ASN A 78 5.17 -8.60 -8.71
CA ASN A 78 4.63 -9.65 -9.57
C ASN A 78 5.35 -10.99 -9.36
N ALA A 79 6.68 -10.97 -9.23
CA ALA A 79 7.46 -12.16 -8.90
C ALA A 79 7.09 -12.72 -7.52
N TRP A 80 6.91 -11.84 -6.53
CA TRP A 80 6.45 -12.23 -5.19
C TRP A 80 5.05 -12.86 -5.21
N LEU A 81 4.10 -12.27 -5.94
CA LEU A 81 2.75 -12.82 -6.11
C LEU A 81 2.80 -14.21 -6.77
N ALA A 82 3.63 -14.39 -7.79
CA ALA A 82 3.80 -15.68 -8.46
C ALA A 82 4.38 -16.75 -7.52
N SER A 83 5.37 -16.40 -6.69
CA SER A 83 5.93 -17.30 -5.68
C SER A 83 4.90 -17.74 -4.65
N HIS A 84 4.08 -16.81 -4.14
CA HIS A 84 3.05 -17.13 -3.14
C HIS A 84 1.81 -17.83 -3.71
N ALA A 85 1.47 -17.61 -4.98
CA ALA A 85 0.40 -18.34 -5.65
C ALA A 85 0.73 -19.84 -5.80
N THR A 86 2.00 -20.17 -6.01
CA THR A 86 2.45 -21.56 -6.20
C THR A 86 2.48 -22.36 -4.89
N THR A 87 2.68 -21.69 -3.74
CA THR A 87 2.66 -22.34 -2.42
C THR A 87 1.26 -22.78 -1.98
N THR A 88 0.18 -22.27 -2.59
CA THR A 88 -1.20 -22.75 -2.37
C THR A 88 -1.49 -23.95 -3.29
N SER A 89 -0.67 -24.98 -3.20
CA SER A 89 -0.95 -26.27 -3.83
C SER A 89 -0.20 -27.36 -3.09
N GLU A 90 -0.44 -27.49 -1.78
CA GLU A 90 -0.14 -28.72 -1.05
C GLU A 90 -1.21 -28.96 0.02
N VAL A 91 -1.88 -30.11 -0.17
CA VAL A 91 -2.78 -30.94 0.67
C VAL A 91 -4.24 -30.52 0.90
#